data_AF-A0A699KRK5-F1
#
_entry.id   AF-A0A699KRK5-F1
#
_cell.length_a   1.000
_cell.length_b   1.000
_cell.length_c   1.000
_cell.angle_alpha   90.00
_cell.angle_beta   90.00
_cell.angle_gamma   90.00
#
_symmetry.space_group_name_H-M   'P 1'
#
loop_
_entity.id
_entity.type
_entity.pdbx_description
1 polymer ?
#
loop_
_entity_poly.entity_id
_entity_poly.type
_entity_poly.pdbx_seq_one_letter_code
_entity_poly.pdbx_strand_id
1 'polypeptide(L)'
;MSSKTLKKMADKEDESASRDAKHYGMETCKPADTPMVEKSILDEDPQGKAIDPTHYRGMIGTLMYLTATRPDLVFVVCMCAQYQAKATEKHLHAVKQIFRYPRGTINMGLWYPKDSCIALTAFADAEHTG
;
A
#
# COMPACT_ATOMS: atom_id res chain seq x y z
N MET A 1 -21.62 -3.42 -11.65
CA MET A 1 -20.52 -2.66 -12.29
C MET A 1 -19.94 -3.51 -13.42
N SER A 2 -19.62 -2.93 -14.59
CA SER A 2 -19.16 -3.70 -15.76
C SER A 2 -17.66 -4.03 -15.66
N SER A 3 -17.22 -5.19 -16.17
CA SER A 3 -15.80 -5.60 -16.21
C SER A 3 -14.88 -4.54 -16.86
N LYS A 4 -15.40 -3.78 -17.83
CA LYS A 4 -14.70 -2.63 -18.46
C LYS A 4 -14.43 -1.47 -17.50
N THR A 5 -15.30 -1.28 -16.51
CA THR A 5 -15.16 -0.23 -15.49
C THR A 5 -14.10 -0.59 -14.46
N LEU A 6 -14.08 -1.85 -14.03
CA LEU A 6 -13.08 -2.36 -13.07
C LEU A 6 -11.66 -2.33 -13.68
N LYS A 7 -11.52 -2.72 -14.95
CA LYS A 7 -10.22 -2.63 -15.63
C LYS A 7 -9.72 -1.19 -15.76
N LYS A 8 -10.60 -0.24 -16.08
CA LYS A 8 -10.27 1.20 -16.09
C LYS A 8 -9.86 1.74 -14.73
N MET A 9 -10.43 1.23 -13.63
CA MET A 9 -10.05 1.63 -12.27
C MET A 9 -8.65 1.11 -11.93
N ALA A 10 -8.36 -0.16 -12.22
CA ALA A 10 -7.02 -0.73 -12.02
C ALA A 10 -5.94 -0.04 -12.87
N ASP A 11 -6.23 0.26 -14.15
CA ASP A 11 -5.29 0.97 -15.04
C ASP A 11 -5.03 2.41 -14.54
N LYS A 12 -6.05 3.09 -13.98
CA LYS A 12 -5.95 4.43 -13.39
C LYS A 12 -5.11 4.42 -12.10
N GLU A 13 -5.25 3.37 -11.30
CA GLU A 13 -4.52 3.17 -10.04
C GLU A 13 -3.03 2.92 -10.28
N ASP A 14 -2.68 2.12 -11.29
CA ASP A 14 -1.29 1.92 -11.69
C ASP A 14 -0.62 3.23 -12.14
N GLU A 15 -1.33 4.04 -12.92
CA GLU A 15 -0.83 5.35 -13.36
C GLU A 15 -0.55 6.28 -12.17
N SER A 16 -1.42 6.26 -11.14
CA SER A 16 -1.21 7.05 -9.92
C SER A 16 -0.02 6.56 -9.11
N ALA A 17 0.05 5.27 -8.78
CA ALA A 17 1.15 4.72 -8.00
C ALA A 17 2.51 4.86 -8.72
N SER A 18 2.52 4.71 -10.04
CA SER A 18 3.70 4.94 -10.89
C SER A 18 4.11 6.41 -10.91
N ARG A 19 3.15 7.35 -10.96
CA ARG A 19 3.42 8.79 -10.88
C ARG A 19 4.00 9.17 -9.52
N ASP A 20 3.44 8.64 -8.43
CA ASP A 20 3.88 8.91 -7.08
C ASP A 20 5.31 8.37 -6.84
N ALA A 21 5.60 7.15 -7.30
CA ALA A 21 6.95 6.59 -7.26
C ALA A 21 7.95 7.43 -8.06
N LYS A 22 7.57 7.96 -9.25
CA LYS A 22 8.41 8.87 -10.04
C LYS A 22 8.67 10.19 -9.32
N HIS A 23 7.66 10.74 -8.64
CA HIS A 23 7.82 11.98 -7.87
C HIS A 23 8.91 11.87 -6.79
N TYR A 24 9.10 10.68 -6.22
CA TYR A 24 10.16 10.39 -5.24
C TYR A 24 11.43 9.76 -5.85
N GLY A 25 11.60 9.78 -7.19
CA GLY A 25 12.79 9.27 -7.87
C GLY A 25 12.94 7.75 -7.87
N MET A 26 11.84 7.01 -7.76
CA MET A 26 11.82 5.54 -7.65
C MET A 26 11.49 4.82 -8.98
N GLU A 27 11.62 5.49 -10.10
CA GLU A 27 11.20 5.01 -11.42
C GLU A 27 11.89 3.71 -11.87
N THR A 28 13.18 3.53 -11.52
CA THR A 28 14.00 2.35 -11.85
C THR A 28 13.95 1.26 -10.78
N CYS A 29 13.21 1.45 -9.68
CA CYS A 29 13.11 0.47 -8.62
C CYS A 29 12.34 -0.77 -9.07
N LYS A 30 12.91 -1.96 -8.84
CA LYS A 30 12.26 -3.25 -9.13
C LYS A 30 10.94 -3.36 -8.34
N PRO A 31 9.89 -4.02 -8.86
CA PRO A 31 8.70 -4.28 -8.06
C PRO A 31 9.02 -5.12 -6.80
N ALA A 32 8.11 -5.10 -5.82
CA ALA A 32 8.20 -5.93 -4.62
C ALA A 32 6.91 -6.74 -4.48
N ASP A 33 7.03 -8.00 -4.06
CA ASP A 33 5.87 -8.91 -3.91
C ASP A 33 5.19 -8.76 -2.56
N THR A 34 5.90 -8.21 -1.57
CA THR A 34 5.35 -7.91 -0.24
C THR A 34 5.54 -6.44 0.12
N PRO A 35 4.56 -5.82 0.80
CA PRO A 35 4.63 -4.41 1.16
C PRO A 35 5.63 -4.15 2.28
N MET A 36 5.94 -5.16 3.09
CA MET A 36 6.91 -5.12 4.17
C MET A 36 7.58 -6.50 4.31
N VAL A 37 8.80 -6.56 4.85
CA VAL A 37 9.49 -7.84 5.08
C VAL A 37 9.00 -8.42 6.41
N GLU A 38 8.75 -9.73 6.47
CA GLU A 38 8.17 -10.43 7.63
C GLU A 38 8.93 -10.21 8.96
N LYS A 39 10.20 -9.80 8.89
CA LYS A 39 11.06 -9.50 10.06
C LYS A 39 11.51 -8.04 10.16
N SER A 40 11.01 -7.14 9.32
CA SER A 40 11.30 -5.72 9.48
C SER A 40 10.44 -5.15 10.60
N ILE A 41 10.85 -5.40 11.83
CA ILE A 41 10.33 -4.65 12.98
C ILE A 41 10.82 -3.21 12.76
N LEU A 42 9.88 -2.30 12.52
CA LEU A 42 10.15 -0.87 12.56
C LEU A 42 10.28 -0.53 14.04
N ASP A 43 11.48 -0.67 14.57
CA ASP A 43 11.82 -0.27 15.93
C ASP A 43 12.39 1.15 15.94
N GLU A 44 12.32 1.78 17.12
CA GLU A 44 13.06 3.01 17.35
C GLU A 44 14.55 2.79 17.09
N ASP A 45 15.09 3.58 16.16
CA ASP A 45 16.50 3.53 15.78
C ASP A 45 17.20 4.81 16.26
N PRO A 46 17.57 4.90 17.56
CA PRO A 46 18.15 6.12 18.13
C PRO A 46 19.50 6.50 17.51
N GLN A 47 20.21 5.52 16.93
CA GLN A 47 21.47 5.73 16.20
C GLN A 47 21.27 5.88 14.68
N GLY A 48 20.03 5.72 14.20
CA GLY A 48 19.70 5.82 12.79
C GLY A 48 19.93 7.24 12.28
N LYS A 49 20.45 7.36 11.06
CA LYS A 49 20.58 8.65 10.41
C LYS A 49 19.19 9.26 10.19
N ALA A 50 18.99 10.44 10.74
CA ALA A 50 17.75 11.19 10.60
C ALA A 50 17.50 11.58 9.14
N ILE A 51 16.23 11.60 8.78
CA ILE A 51 15.74 12.01 7.46
C ILE A 51 15.02 13.34 7.61
N ASP A 52 14.99 14.15 6.54
CA ASP A 52 14.09 15.29 6.47
C ASP A 52 12.63 14.86 6.79
N PRO A 53 12.06 15.34 7.90
CA PRO A 53 10.70 14.97 8.29
C PRO A 53 9.65 15.47 7.29
N THR A 54 9.94 16.54 6.55
CA THR A 54 9.01 17.09 5.55
C THR A 54 8.87 16.11 4.38
N HIS A 55 9.99 15.65 3.84
CA HIS A 55 10.02 14.64 2.79
C HIS A 55 9.31 13.35 3.22
N TYR A 56 9.63 12.84 4.42
CA TYR A 56 9.02 11.60 4.93
C TYR A 56 7.50 11.75 5.13
N ARG A 57 7.03 12.86 5.71
CA ARG A 57 5.58 13.14 5.86
C ARG A 57 4.88 13.22 4.51
N GLY A 58 5.50 13.84 3.51
CA GLY A 58 4.98 13.86 2.15
C GLY A 58 4.75 12.46 1.60
N MET A 59 5.74 11.57 1.75
CA MET A 59 5.62 10.17 1.33
C MET A 59 4.48 9.42 2.04
N ILE A 60 4.35 9.59 3.36
CA ILE A 60 3.26 8.96 4.13
C ILE A 60 1.89 9.52 3.70
N GLY A 61 1.78 10.82 3.43
CA GLY A 61 0.54 11.42 2.93
C GLY A 61 0.09 10.82 1.59
N THR A 62 1.04 10.63 0.68
CA THR A 62 0.78 9.96 -0.60
C THR A 62 0.36 8.49 -0.40
N LEU A 63 1.01 7.78 0.51
CA LEU A 63 0.60 6.41 0.86
C LEU A 63 -0.78 6.34 1.51
N MET A 64 -1.16 7.32 2.34
CA MET A 64 -2.52 7.41 2.90
C MET A 64 -3.59 7.63 1.82
N TYR A 65 -3.27 8.28 0.71
CA TYR A 65 -4.19 8.35 -0.43
C TYR A 65 -4.36 6.97 -1.09
N LEU A 66 -3.26 6.22 -1.23
CA LEU A 66 -3.28 4.88 -1.83
C LEU A 66 -4.02 3.85 -0.98
N THR A 67 -4.07 3.98 0.35
CA THR A 67 -4.82 3.02 1.20
C THR A 67 -6.32 3.05 0.96
N ALA A 68 -6.87 4.13 0.42
CA ALA A 68 -8.28 4.21 0.05
C ALA A 68 -8.66 3.25 -1.09
N THR A 69 -7.73 2.97 -2.00
CA THR A 69 -7.93 2.00 -3.11
C THR A 69 -7.29 0.65 -2.81
N ARG A 70 -6.27 0.60 -1.95
CA ARG A 70 -5.52 -0.59 -1.55
C ARG A 70 -5.60 -0.81 -0.03
N PRO A 71 -6.73 -1.34 0.49
CA PRO A 71 -6.91 -1.55 1.92
C PRO A 71 -5.91 -2.55 2.51
N ASP A 72 -5.31 -3.42 1.68
CA ASP A 72 -4.23 -4.34 2.06
C ASP A 72 -2.96 -3.61 2.54
N LEU A 73 -2.79 -2.33 2.20
CA LEU A 73 -1.67 -1.50 2.64
C LEU A 73 -1.92 -0.75 3.95
N VAL A 74 -3.16 -0.70 4.46
CA VAL A 74 -3.53 0.14 5.60
C VAL A 74 -2.63 -0.13 6.81
N PHE A 75 -2.44 -1.40 7.14
CA PHE A 75 -1.64 -1.81 8.31
C PHE A 75 -0.20 -1.28 8.24
N VAL A 76 0.49 -1.53 7.12
CA VAL A 76 1.90 -1.15 6.96
C VAL A 76 2.09 0.36 6.90
N VAL A 77 1.15 1.10 6.30
CA VAL A 77 1.17 2.57 6.25
C VAL A 77 0.95 3.17 7.63
N CYS A 78 -0.02 2.64 8.39
CA CYS A 78 -0.26 3.05 9.77
C CYS A 78 0.96 2.83 10.66
N MET A 79 1.66 1.70 10.52
CA MET A 79 2.92 1.47 11.24
C MET A 79 3.99 2.52 10.88
N CYS A 80 4.19 2.81 9.60
CA CYS A 80 5.19 3.79 9.16
C CYS A 80 4.84 5.24 9.59
N ALA A 81 3.56 5.56 9.74
CA ALA A 81 3.10 6.90 10.14
C ALA A 81 3.50 7.27 11.58
N GLN A 82 3.71 6.29 12.46
CA GLN A 82 4.13 6.52 13.85
C GLN A 82 5.49 7.25 13.94
N TYR A 83 6.33 7.07 12.92
CA TYR A 83 7.69 7.62 12.87
C TYR A 83 7.79 8.99 12.19
N GLN A 84 6.67 9.66 11.89
CA GLN A 84 6.65 10.96 11.20
C GLN A 84 7.35 12.11 11.93
N ALA A 85 7.56 12.00 13.25
CA ALA A 85 8.27 12.99 14.05
C ALA A 85 9.80 12.78 14.01
N LYS A 86 10.25 11.53 13.92
CA LYS A 86 11.67 11.15 13.98
C LYS A 86 11.95 9.94 13.07
N ALA A 87 11.83 10.17 11.76
CA ALA A 87 12.09 9.15 10.76
C ALA A 87 13.61 8.94 10.56
N THR A 88 13.98 7.71 10.24
CA THR A 88 15.38 7.29 10.02
C THR A 88 15.50 6.55 8.70
N GLU A 89 16.73 6.33 8.20
CA GLU A 89 16.98 5.58 6.96
C GLU A 89 16.28 4.22 6.90
N LYS A 90 16.14 3.52 8.03
CA LYS A 90 15.38 2.26 8.13
C LYS A 90 13.89 2.46 7.79
N HIS A 91 13.26 3.47 8.38
CA HIS A 91 11.86 3.82 8.13
C HIS A 91 11.63 4.20 6.66
N LEU A 92 12.53 4.99 6.07
CA LEU A 92 12.44 5.35 4.65
C LEU A 92 12.60 4.15 3.73
N HIS A 93 13.47 3.20 4.06
CA HIS A 93 13.61 1.98 3.28
C HIS A 93 12.30 1.18 3.27
N ALA A 94 11.61 1.10 4.40
CA ALA A 94 10.29 0.45 4.48
C ALA A 94 9.24 1.18 3.64
N VAL A 95 9.15 2.50 3.75
CA VAL A 95 8.24 3.31 2.92
C VAL A 95 8.53 3.11 1.42
N LYS A 96 9.79 3.09 1.02
CA LYS A 96 10.21 2.79 -0.35
C LYS A 96 9.75 1.40 -0.80
N GLN A 97 9.83 0.40 0.08
CA GLN A 97 9.30 -0.93 -0.24
C GLN A 97 7.78 -0.92 -0.46
N ILE A 98 7.04 -0.18 0.36
CA ILE A 98 5.58 -0.02 0.18
C ILE A 98 5.27 0.60 -1.19
N PHE A 99 6.00 1.63 -1.63
CA PHE A 99 5.81 2.21 -2.98
C PHE A 99 6.09 1.22 -4.12
N ARG A 100 6.94 0.21 -3.90
CA ARG A 100 7.28 -0.81 -4.90
C ARG A 100 6.24 -1.92 -5.01
N TYR A 101 5.43 -2.12 -3.96
CA TYR A 101 4.49 -3.22 -3.88
C TYR A 101 3.26 -3.11 -4.82
N PRO A 102 2.61 -1.94 -4.96
CA PRO A 102 1.53 -1.77 -5.95
C PRO A 102 1.97 -2.19 -7.35
N ARG A 103 3.23 -1.88 -7.71
CA ARG A 103 3.82 -2.23 -9.01
C ARG A 103 4.07 -3.73 -9.20
N GLY A 104 4.29 -4.49 -8.13
CA GLY A 104 4.45 -5.95 -8.18
C GLY A 104 3.13 -6.70 -8.20
N THR A 105 2.09 -6.12 -7.62
CA THR A 105 0.79 -6.78 -7.43
C THR A 105 -0.30 -6.36 -8.43
N ILE A 106 0.05 -5.60 -9.47
CA ILE A 106 -0.92 -5.14 -10.51
C ILE A 106 -1.72 -6.30 -11.11
N ASN A 107 -1.07 -7.46 -11.31
CA ASN A 107 -1.71 -8.65 -11.88
C ASN A 107 -2.39 -9.53 -10.81
N MET A 108 -2.19 -9.23 -9.51
CA MET A 108 -2.82 -9.94 -8.40
C MET A 108 -4.13 -9.24 -8.05
N GLY A 109 -5.22 -9.74 -8.65
CA GLY A 109 -6.57 -9.26 -8.37
C GLY A 109 -7.56 -10.41 -8.49
N LEU A 110 -8.66 -10.33 -7.73
CA LEU A 110 -9.74 -11.29 -7.85
C LEU A 110 -10.60 -10.92 -9.06
N TRP A 111 -10.45 -11.68 -10.14
CA TRP A 111 -11.22 -11.48 -11.36
C TRP A 111 -12.56 -12.20 -11.25
N TYR A 112 -13.66 -11.44 -11.29
CA TYR A 112 -15.01 -11.99 -11.40
C TYR A 112 -15.43 -11.98 -12.88
N PRO A 113 -15.49 -13.14 -13.56
CA PRO A 113 -15.99 -13.22 -14.92
C PRO A 113 -17.46 -12.84 -14.93
N LYS A 114 -17.83 -11.93 -15.85
CA LYS A 114 -19.21 -11.43 -15.99
C LYS A 114 -20.24 -12.56 -16.20
N ASP A 115 -19.80 -13.69 -16.78
CA ASP A 115 -20.66 -14.81 -17.18
C ASP A 115 -20.56 -16.02 -16.24
N SER A 116 -20.02 -15.84 -15.04
CA SER A 116 -19.99 -16.89 -14.02
C SER A 116 -21.26 -16.86 -13.16
N CYS A 117 -21.94 -17.99 -13.00
CA CYS A 117 -23.06 -18.13 -12.07
C CYS A 117 -22.54 -18.21 -10.62
N ILE A 118 -21.88 -17.16 -10.15
CA ILE A 118 -21.42 -17.10 -8.76
C ILE A 118 -22.64 -16.82 -7.90
N ALA A 119 -23.16 -17.86 -7.27
CA ALA A 119 -24.11 -17.73 -6.19
C ALA A 119 -23.37 -17.13 -4.98
N LEU A 120 -23.61 -15.85 -4.70
CA LEU A 120 -23.07 -15.20 -3.51
C LEU A 120 -23.85 -15.69 -2.29
N THR A 121 -23.25 -16.58 -1.50
CA THR A 121 -23.79 -17.00 -0.21
C THR A 121 -23.10 -16.20 0.89
N ALA A 122 -23.87 -15.37 1.62
CA ALA A 122 -23.39 -14.65 2.79
C ALA A 122 -24.00 -15.27 4.05
N PHE A 123 -23.17 -15.49 5.07
CA PHE A 123 -23.60 -15.92 6.40
C PHE A 123 -23.45 -14.72 7.33
N ALA A 124 -24.51 -14.41 8.09
CA ALA A 124 -24.48 -13.39 9.14
C ALA A 124 -24.58 -14.12 10.47
N ASP A 125 -23.56 -14.00 11.30
CA ASP A 125 -23.60 -14.47 12.68
C ASP A 125 -24.04 -13.33 13.59
N ALA A 126 -25.02 -13.60 14.43
CA ALA A 126 -25.57 -12.64 15.37
C ALA A 126 -25.34 -13.18 16.78
N GLU A 127 -24.19 -12.85 17.36
CA GLU A 127 -23.95 -13.09 18.78
C GLU A 127 -24.72 -12.04 19.60
N HIS A 128 -25.84 -12.45 20.19
CA HIS A 128 -26.49 -11.72 21.27
C HIS A 128 -25.94 -12.21 22.60
N THR A 129 -24.96 -11.51 23.16
CA THR A 129 -24.71 -11.49 24.60
C THR A 129 -25.37 -10.24 25.17
N GLY A 130 -26.44 -10.46 25.94
CA GLY A 130 -27.18 -9.41 26.66
C GLY A 130 -26.47 -8.89 27.90
#